data_AF-A0A0D2KYS3-F1
#
_entry.id   AF-A0A0D2KYS3-F1
#
_cell.length_a   1.000
_cell.length_b   1.000
_cell.length_c   1.000
_cell.angle_alpha   90.00
_cell.angle_beta   90.00
_cell.angle_gamma   90.00
#
_symmetry.space_group_name_H-M   'P 1'
#
loop_
_entity.id
_entity.type
_entity.pdbx_description
1 polymer ?
#
loop_
_entity_poly.entity_id
_entity_poly.type
_entity_poly.pdbx_seq_one_letter_code
_entity_poly.pdbx_strand_id
1 'polypeptide(L)'
;VAAAAAAAAAQGQPAAAQVQGEGAVAAALVSLCLEEVPLPAAPFPGSTAEVAAAASEALQEAAMLAYEEALRAAEALRLPPERVDAVSGGVQAATEEAGGCRRFLGMEYPRLRRACAAGAVEVVRAWMDRTAARSC
;
A
#
# COMPACT_ATOMS: atom_id res chain seq x y z
N VAL A 1 33.03 -23.59 40.79
CA VAL A 1 33.36 -22.75 39.61
C VAL A 1 33.61 -23.70 38.45
N ALA A 2 32.65 -23.86 37.54
CA ALA A 2 32.82 -24.64 36.32
C ALA A 2 31.85 -24.16 35.22
N ALA A 3 32.44 -23.83 34.08
CA ALA A 3 31.90 -23.82 32.72
C ALA A 3 30.79 -22.81 32.35
N ALA A 4 31.24 -21.60 32.04
CA ALA A 4 30.67 -20.80 30.96
C ALA A 4 31.14 -21.36 29.61
N ALA A 5 30.23 -21.82 28.75
CA ALA A 5 30.42 -21.95 27.29
C ALA A 5 29.14 -22.52 26.63
N ALA A 6 28.13 -21.69 26.40
CA ALA A 6 26.98 -22.07 25.56
C ALA A 6 26.39 -20.86 24.81
N ALA A 7 27.25 -19.98 24.30
CA ALA A 7 26.84 -18.82 23.51
C ALA A 7 27.78 -18.66 22.31
N ALA A 8 27.48 -19.30 21.17
CA ALA A 8 27.96 -18.92 19.83
C ALA A 8 27.50 -19.90 18.73
N ALA A 9 26.18 -20.11 18.54
CA ALA A 9 25.71 -20.97 17.43
C ALA A 9 24.40 -20.48 16.76
N ALA A 10 24.16 -19.17 16.70
CA ALA A 10 22.91 -18.65 16.13
C ALA A 10 23.05 -17.32 15.33
N GLN A 11 24.21 -17.02 14.74
CA GLN A 11 24.42 -15.76 14.01
C GLN A 11 24.93 -15.95 12.57
N GLY A 12 24.47 -17.00 11.88
CA GLY A 12 24.94 -17.33 10.54
C GLY A 12 23.82 -17.74 9.59
N GLN A 13 22.68 -17.04 9.59
CA GLN A 13 21.76 -17.17 8.47
C GLN A 13 22.35 -16.38 7.28
N PRO A 14 22.53 -17.02 6.11
CA PRO A 14 23.41 -16.49 5.08
C PRO A 14 22.74 -15.31 4.38
N ALA A 15 23.46 -14.20 4.24
CA ALA A 15 23.01 -13.02 3.49
C ALA A 15 22.44 -13.38 2.09
N ALA A 16 22.90 -14.49 1.49
CA ALA A 16 22.36 -15.01 0.24
C ALA A 16 20.86 -15.38 0.30
N ALA A 17 20.36 -15.93 1.41
CA ALA A 17 18.94 -16.27 1.56
C ALA A 17 18.06 -15.03 1.74
N GLN A 18 18.57 -13.99 2.41
CA GLN A 18 17.86 -12.71 2.54
C GLN A 18 17.80 -11.97 1.19
N VAL A 19 18.91 -11.93 0.45
CA VAL A 19 18.96 -11.33 -0.89
C VAL A 19 18.03 -12.06 -1.87
N GLN A 20 17.95 -13.39 -1.80
CA GLN A 20 17.00 -14.17 -2.61
C GLN A 20 15.54 -13.91 -2.23
N GLY A 21 15.24 -13.78 -0.93
CA GLY A 21 13.91 -13.44 -0.44
C GLY A 21 13.46 -12.05 -0.91
N GLU A 22 14.35 -11.06 -0.86
CA GLU A 22 14.06 -9.69 -1.28
C GLU A 22 13.90 -9.57 -2.80
N GLY A 23 14.74 -10.28 -3.57
CA GLY A 23 14.58 -10.37 -5.02
C GLY A 23 13.26 -11.03 -5.44
N ALA A 24 12.81 -12.06 -4.70
CA ALA A 24 11.51 -12.69 -4.96
C ALA A 24 10.33 -11.75 -4.63
N VAL A 25 10.43 -10.95 -3.56
CA VAL A 25 9.42 -9.94 -3.23
C VAL A 25 9.40 -8.82 -4.26
N ALA A 26 10.56 -8.35 -4.72
CA ALA A 26 10.65 -7.35 -5.78
C ALA A 26 10.00 -7.85 -7.08
N ALA A 27 10.29 -9.09 -7.49
CA ALA A 27 9.67 -9.72 -8.66
C ALA A 27 8.14 -9.87 -8.48
N ALA A 28 7.69 -10.25 -7.29
CA ALA A 28 6.26 -10.34 -6.97
C ALA A 28 5.58 -8.97 -7.12
N LEU A 29 6.16 -7.90 -6.57
CA LEU A 29 5.64 -6.53 -6.68
C LEU A 29 5.56 -6.06 -8.14
N VAL A 30 6.58 -6.34 -8.95
CA VAL A 30 6.59 -6.01 -10.39
C VAL A 30 5.48 -6.78 -11.10
N SER A 31 5.29 -8.07 -10.78
CA SER A 31 4.28 -8.93 -11.41
C SER A 31 2.84 -8.55 -11.10
N LEU A 32 2.60 -7.75 -10.04
CA LEU A 32 1.26 -7.28 -9.71
C LEU A 32 0.67 -6.42 -10.81
N CYS A 33 1.53 -5.67 -11.54
CA CYS A 33 1.13 -4.76 -12.60
C CYS A 33 -0.05 -3.87 -12.18
N LEU A 34 0.07 -3.20 -11.02
CA LEU A 34 -1.06 -2.49 -10.41
C LEU A 34 -1.73 -1.54 -11.39
N GLU A 35 -3.06 -1.54 -11.37
CA GLU A 35 -3.87 -0.84 -12.37
C GLU A 35 -3.71 0.69 -12.29
N GLU A 36 -3.97 1.38 -13.40
CA GLU A 36 -4.10 2.82 -13.36
C GLU A 36 -5.55 3.19 -13.03
N VAL A 37 -5.75 3.74 -11.84
CA VAL A 37 -7.06 4.26 -11.42
C VAL A 37 -7.16 5.74 -11.81
N PRO A 38 -8.03 6.11 -12.78
CA PRO A 38 -8.19 7.49 -13.17
C PRO A 38 -8.86 8.29 -12.04
N LEU A 39 -8.39 9.52 -11.82
CA LEU A 39 -9.04 10.43 -10.88
C LEU A 39 -10.33 10.99 -11.50
N PRO A 40 -11.53 10.69 -10.95
CA PRO A 40 -12.77 11.21 -11.50
C PRO A 40 -12.84 12.73 -11.37
N ALA A 41 -13.49 13.39 -12.34
CA ALA A 41 -13.61 14.84 -12.33
C ALA A 41 -14.33 15.35 -11.06
N ALA A 42 -13.95 16.53 -10.59
CA ALA A 42 -14.70 17.20 -9.54
C ALA A 42 -15.93 17.90 -10.14
N PRO A 43 -17.09 17.85 -9.47
CA PRO A 43 -18.22 18.66 -9.88
C PRO A 43 -17.85 20.14 -9.76
N PHE A 44 -18.23 20.93 -10.77
CA PHE A 44 -18.02 22.38 -10.76
C PHE A 44 -19.04 23.07 -9.84
N PRO A 45 -18.73 24.25 -9.29
CA PRO A 45 -19.72 25.08 -8.63
C PRO A 45 -20.93 25.31 -9.53
N GLY A 46 -22.14 25.01 -9.05
CA GLY A 46 -23.38 25.09 -9.84
C GLY A 46 -23.76 23.82 -10.59
N SER A 47 -23.03 22.71 -10.42
CA SER A 47 -23.45 21.39 -10.92
C SER A 47 -24.80 20.99 -10.33
N THR A 48 -25.60 20.24 -11.11
CA THR A 48 -26.86 19.66 -10.61
C THR A 48 -26.58 18.63 -9.51
N ALA A 49 -27.59 18.35 -8.68
CA ALA A 49 -27.49 17.32 -7.65
C ALA A 49 -27.17 15.94 -8.24
N GLU A 50 -27.71 15.61 -9.41
CA GLU A 50 -27.44 14.38 -10.13
C GLU A 50 -25.97 14.26 -10.58
N VAL A 51 -25.40 15.33 -11.14
CA VAL A 51 -23.98 15.37 -11.51
C VAL A 51 -23.07 15.25 -10.28
N ALA A 52 -23.44 15.91 -9.18
CA ALA A 52 -22.69 15.80 -7.93
C ALA A 52 -22.74 14.38 -7.35
N ALA A 53 -23.90 13.71 -7.41
CA ALA A 53 -24.07 12.32 -6.97
C ALA A 53 -23.23 11.36 -7.82
N ALA A 54 -23.32 11.44 -9.15
CA ALA A 54 -22.54 10.60 -10.06
C ALA A 54 -21.02 10.81 -9.88
N ALA A 55 -20.57 12.04 -9.66
CA ALA A 55 -19.17 12.33 -9.39
C ALA A 55 -18.69 11.76 -8.04
N SER A 56 -19.58 11.69 -7.03
CA SER A 56 -19.28 11.07 -5.74
C SER A 56 -19.18 9.54 -5.86
N GLU A 57 -20.11 8.92 -6.59
CA GLU A 57 -20.12 7.48 -6.86
C GLU A 57 -18.86 7.05 -7.60
N ALA A 58 -18.53 7.73 -8.71
CA ALA A 58 -17.30 7.46 -9.46
C ALA A 58 -16.04 7.62 -8.59
N LEU A 59 -16.02 8.60 -7.68
CA LEU A 59 -14.91 8.81 -6.74
C LEU A 59 -14.79 7.66 -5.74
N GLN A 60 -15.91 7.12 -5.25
CA GLN A 60 -15.94 5.97 -4.34
C GLN A 60 -15.50 4.69 -5.04
N GLU A 61 -15.97 4.44 -6.27
CA GLU A 61 -15.53 3.30 -7.08
C GLU A 61 -14.02 3.33 -7.33
N ALA A 62 -13.49 4.49 -7.73
CA ALA A 62 -12.05 4.67 -7.91
C ALA A 62 -11.28 4.42 -6.59
N ALA A 63 -11.79 4.89 -5.46
CA ALA A 63 -11.18 4.65 -4.15
C ALA A 63 -11.14 3.15 -3.80
N MET A 64 -12.22 2.42 -4.07
CA MET A 64 -12.31 0.97 -3.84
C MET A 64 -11.30 0.20 -4.68
N LEU A 65 -11.16 0.52 -5.97
CA LEU A 65 -10.15 -0.09 -6.84
C LEU A 65 -8.73 0.17 -6.30
N ALA A 66 -8.42 1.41 -5.94
CA ALA A 66 -7.11 1.74 -5.39
C ALA A 66 -6.83 1.07 -4.04
N TYR A 67 -7.88 0.85 -3.22
CA TYR A 67 -7.81 0.09 -1.97
C TYR A 67 -7.46 -1.38 -2.23
N GLU A 68 -8.19 -2.07 -3.12
CA GLU A 68 -7.93 -3.47 -3.45
C GLU A 68 -6.50 -3.68 -3.97
N GLU A 69 -6.03 -2.76 -4.82
CA GLU A 69 -4.67 -2.78 -5.35
C GLU A 69 -3.60 -2.53 -4.26
N ALA A 70 -3.90 -1.71 -3.26
CA ALA A 70 -3.03 -1.54 -2.09
C ALA A 70 -2.93 -2.82 -1.25
N LEU A 71 -4.03 -3.57 -1.09
CA LEU A 71 -4.02 -4.86 -0.40
C LEU A 71 -3.19 -5.90 -1.16
N ARG A 72 -3.31 -5.97 -2.47
CA ARG A 72 -2.48 -6.86 -3.31
C ARG A 72 -0.98 -6.57 -3.12
N ALA A 73 -0.60 -5.30 -2.99
CA ALA A 73 0.77 -4.91 -2.68
C ALA A 73 1.20 -5.33 -1.25
N ALA A 74 0.31 -5.21 -0.25
CA ALA A 74 0.58 -5.67 1.12
C ALA A 74 0.76 -7.19 1.19
N GLU A 75 -0.04 -7.96 0.45
CA GLU A 75 0.07 -9.41 0.33
C GLU A 75 1.37 -9.83 -0.37
N ALA A 76 1.78 -9.13 -1.43
CA ALA A 76 3.06 -9.40 -2.09
C ALA A 76 4.27 -9.15 -1.19
N LEU A 77 4.16 -8.20 -0.25
CA LEU A 77 5.14 -8.00 0.82
C LEU A 77 5.07 -9.05 1.93
N ARG A 78 4.07 -9.94 1.90
CA ARG A 78 3.78 -10.96 2.92
C ARG A 78 3.62 -10.35 4.30
N LEU A 79 2.92 -9.21 4.37
CA LEU A 79 2.60 -8.59 5.65
C LEU A 79 1.70 -9.53 6.48
N PRO A 80 1.88 -9.59 7.80
CA PRO A 80 0.98 -10.34 8.67
C PRO A 80 -0.41 -9.69 8.70
N PRO A 81 -1.47 -10.46 9.02
CA PRO A 81 -2.86 -9.98 8.94
C PRO A 81 -3.12 -8.68 9.69
N GLU A 82 -2.52 -8.49 10.87
CA GLU A 82 -2.70 -7.28 11.69
C GLU A 82 -2.12 -6.04 11.00
N ARG A 83 -1.07 -6.22 10.19
CA ARG A 83 -0.46 -5.14 9.41
C ARG A 83 -1.26 -4.84 8.15
N VAL A 84 -1.89 -5.84 7.56
CA VAL A 84 -2.83 -5.64 6.45
C VAL A 84 -4.04 -4.84 6.94
N ASP A 85 -4.63 -5.23 8.07
CA ASP A 85 -5.77 -4.53 8.69
C ASP A 85 -5.45 -3.05 9.01
N ALA A 86 -4.27 -2.77 9.58
CA ALA A 86 -3.84 -1.40 9.82
C ALA A 86 -3.69 -0.58 8.53
N VAL A 87 -3.15 -1.17 7.46
CA VAL A 87 -3.09 -0.52 6.14
C VAL A 87 -4.50 -0.25 5.62
N SER A 88 -5.43 -1.21 5.76
CA SER A 88 -6.82 -1.03 5.36
C SER A 88 -7.47 0.15 6.07
N GLY A 89 -7.34 0.22 7.41
CA GLY A 89 -7.83 1.35 8.19
C GLY A 89 -7.18 2.68 7.78
N GLY A 90 -5.89 2.67 7.46
CA GLY A 90 -5.16 3.84 6.99
C GLY A 90 -5.61 4.36 5.63
N VAL A 91 -5.92 3.46 4.68
CA VAL A 91 -6.51 3.82 3.39
C VAL A 91 -7.92 4.36 3.60
N GLN A 92 -8.75 3.68 4.40
CA GLN A 92 -10.09 4.12 4.73
C GLN A 92 -10.09 5.55 5.29
N ALA A 93 -9.24 5.83 6.29
CA ALA A 93 -9.07 7.16 6.86
C ALA A 93 -8.59 8.20 5.82
N ALA A 94 -7.70 7.81 4.89
CA ALA A 94 -7.25 8.69 3.81
C ALA A 94 -8.36 9.00 2.79
N THR A 95 -9.36 8.11 2.65
CA THR A 95 -10.44 8.23 1.67
C THR A 95 -11.79 8.64 2.26
N GLU A 96 -11.88 8.85 3.58
CA GLU A 96 -13.14 9.15 4.29
C GLU A 96 -13.80 10.44 3.78
N GLU A 97 -13.00 11.49 3.57
CA GLU A 97 -13.46 12.76 3.02
C GLU A 97 -13.15 12.86 1.52
N ALA A 98 -14.04 13.48 0.73
CA ALA A 98 -13.85 13.63 -0.72
C ALA A 98 -12.51 14.31 -1.10
N GLY A 99 -12.07 15.30 -0.33
CA GLY A 99 -10.77 15.95 -0.53
C GLY A 99 -9.57 15.02 -0.23
N GLY A 100 -9.68 14.21 0.83
CA GLY A 100 -8.72 13.17 1.18
C GLY A 100 -8.64 12.10 0.09
N CYS A 101 -9.79 11.60 -0.34
CA CYS A 101 -9.90 10.61 -1.40
C CYS A 101 -9.24 11.08 -2.71
N ARG A 102 -9.52 12.33 -3.14
CA ARG A 102 -8.88 12.92 -4.32
C ARG A 102 -7.36 13.04 -4.16
N ARG A 103 -6.87 13.38 -2.96
CA ARG A 103 -5.43 13.42 -2.66
C ARG A 103 -4.82 12.03 -2.70
N PHE A 104 -5.48 11.04 -2.13
CA PHE A 104 -5.05 9.65 -2.16
C PHE A 104 -4.93 9.14 -3.59
N LEU A 105 -5.99 9.26 -4.39
CA LEU A 105 -6.04 8.84 -5.78
C LEU A 105 -5.09 9.62 -6.69
N GLY A 106 -4.97 10.94 -6.49
CA GLY A 106 -4.13 11.80 -7.32
C GLY A 106 -2.64 11.77 -6.99
N MET A 107 -2.26 11.33 -5.79
CA MET A 107 -0.86 11.40 -5.32
C MET A 107 -0.36 10.10 -4.71
N GLU A 108 -1.03 9.59 -3.68
CA GLU A 108 -0.49 8.49 -2.87
C GLU A 108 -0.57 7.14 -3.60
N TYR A 109 -1.69 6.83 -4.24
CA TYR A 109 -1.85 5.60 -5.01
C TYR A 109 -0.91 5.55 -6.23
N PRO A 110 -0.77 6.61 -7.06
CA PRO A 110 0.21 6.63 -8.15
C PRO A 110 1.66 6.47 -7.68
N ARG A 111 2.00 6.91 -6.47
CA ARG A 111 3.34 6.69 -5.88
C ARG A 111 3.54 5.22 -5.54
N LEU A 112 2.56 4.58 -4.90
CA LEU A 112 2.58 3.14 -4.61
C LEU A 112 2.74 2.33 -5.92
N ARG A 113 1.89 2.61 -6.92
CA ARG A 113 1.93 1.95 -8.23
C ARG A 113 3.31 2.00 -8.88
N ARG A 114 3.93 3.19 -8.93
CA ARG A 114 5.29 3.35 -9.49
C ARG A 114 6.33 2.59 -8.68
N ALA A 115 6.23 2.57 -7.36
CA ALA A 115 7.15 1.81 -6.51
C ALA A 115 7.01 0.30 -6.74
N CYS A 116 5.79 -0.23 -6.86
CA CYS A 116 5.54 -1.63 -7.19
C CYS A 116 6.08 -1.98 -8.58
N ALA A 117 5.81 -1.15 -9.59
CA ALA A 117 6.31 -1.35 -10.96
C ALA A 117 7.86 -1.32 -11.05
N ALA A 118 8.53 -0.58 -10.15
CA ALA A 118 9.98 -0.55 -10.05
C ALA A 118 10.56 -1.68 -9.18
N GLY A 119 9.73 -2.53 -8.55
CA GLY A 119 10.17 -3.52 -7.57
C GLY A 119 10.83 -2.91 -6.34
N ALA A 120 10.51 -1.66 -6.01
CA ALA A 120 11.17 -0.88 -4.95
C ALA A 120 10.64 -1.28 -3.57
N VAL A 121 11.02 -2.46 -3.09
CA VAL A 121 10.51 -3.11 -1.86
C VAL A 121 10.50 -2.15 -0.66
N GLU A 122 11.61 -1.47 -0.39
CA GLU A 122 11.71 -0.56 0.76
C GLU A 122 10.80 0.67 0.66
N VAL A 123 10.56 1.16 -0.57
CA VAL A 123 9.63 2.27 -0.78
C VAL A 123 8.19 1.83 -0.55
N VAL A 124 7.83 0.62 -1.00
CA VAL A 124 6.51 0.03 -0.77
C VAL A 124 6.30 -0.24 0.73
N ARG A 125 7.29 -0.81 1.43
CA ARG A 125 7.23 -1.01 2.90
C ARG A 125 7.02 0.30 3.64
N ALA A 126 7.84 1.31 3.34
CA ALA A 126 7.70 2.61 3.97
C ALA A 126 6.35 3.28 3.66
N TRP A 127 5.77 3.01 2.48
CA TRP A 127 4.41 3.44 2.17
C TRP A 127 3.39 2.73 3.07
N MET A 128 3.47 1.40 3.22
CA MET A 128 2.59 0.62 4.10
C MET A 128 2.68 1.10 5.55
N ASP A 129 3.89 1.38 6.06
CA ASP A 129 4.09 1.90 7.41
C ASP A 129 3.41 3.25 7.62
N ARG A 130 3.60 4.20 6.68
CA ARG A 130 2.97 5.52 6.76
C ARG A 130 1.46 5.46 6.63
N THR A 131 0.94 4.55 5.79
CA THR A 131 -0.50 4.37 5.63
C THR A 131 -1.10 3.76 6.89
N ALA A 132 -0.50 2.69 7.43
CA ALA A 132 -0.93 2.07 8.68
C ALA A 132 -0.92 3.05 9.87
N ALA A 133 0.04 3.97 9.93
CA ALA A 133 0.09 5.00 10.98
C ALA A 133 -1.06 6.03 10.93
N ARG A 134 -1.89 6.03 9.87
CA ARG A 134 -3.04 6.93 9.73
C ARG A 134 -4.33 6.36 10.34
N SER A 135 -4.35 5.09 10.73
CA SER A 135 -5.53 4.44 11.32
C SER A 135 -5.68 4.69 12.83
N CYS A 136 -4.90 5.61 13.39
CA CYS A 136 -4.72 5.84 14.83
C CYS A 136 -5.46 7.09 15.31
#